data_AF-A0A5S4EPP3-F1
#
_entry.id   AF-A0A5S4EPP3-F1
#
_cell.length_a   1.000
_cell.length_b   1.000
_cell.length_c   1.000
_cell.angle_alpha   90.00
_cell.angle_beta   90.00
_cell.angle_gamma   90.00
#
_symmetry.space_group_name_H-M   'P 1'
#
loop_
_entity.id
_entity.type
_entity.pdbx_description
1 polymer ?
#
loop_
_entity_poly.entity_id
_entity_poly.type
_entity_poly.pdbx_seq_one_letter_code
_entity_poly.pdbx_strand_id
1 'polypeptide(L)'
;MIRTRWGRVVNISSVAAITDNRVQVNYSAAKGALHAASRSLTLEAASRGITGNAVAWNQRYRNGRGRFRRRNDQETGGAAPLAAATQ
;
A
#
# COMPACT_ATOMS: atom_id res chain seq x y z
N MET A 1 21.37 -11.25 10.38
CA MET A 1 20.38 -10.39 11.04
C MET A 1 20.10 -10.82 12.48
N ILE A 2 19.40 -11.93 12.74
CA ILE A 2 19.04 -12.32 14.13
C ILE A 2 20.27 -12.63 14.98
N ARG A 3 21.21 -13.44 14.49
CA ARG A 3 22.46 -13.76 15.19
C ARG A 3 23.39 -12.56 15.34
N THR A 4 23.39 -11.67 14.35
CA THR A 4 24.21 -10.45 14.32
C THR A 4 23.58 -9.27 15.07
N ARG A 5 22.34 -9.40 15.56
CA ARG A 5 21.56 -8.35 16.28
C ARG A 5 21.54 -6.98 15.57
N TRP A 6 21.57 -7.02 14.24
CA TRP A 6 21.52 -5.81 13.42
C TRP A 6 20.92 -6.14 12.04
N GLY A 7 20.08 -5.23 11.54
CA GLY A 7 19.48 -5.33 10.22
C GLY A 7 18.57 -4.16 9.89
N ARG A 8 18.54 -3.80 8.61
CA ARG A 8 17.64 -2.79 8.03
C ARG A 8 16.95 -3.42 6.81
N VAL A 9 15.64 -3.58 6.89
CA VAL A 9 14.83 -4.12 5.79
C VAL A 9 13.99 -2.99 5.20
N VAL A 10 14.10 -2.78 3.89
CA VAL A 10 13.35 -1.76 3.17
C VAL A 10 12.57 -2.42 2.05
N ASN A 11 11.25 -2.46 2.21
CA ASN A 11 10.33 -3.02 1.21
C ASN A 11 9.82 -1.91 0.29
N ILE A 12 9.73 -2.20 -1.00
CA ILE A 12 9.21 -1.24 -1.99
C ILE A 12 7.73 -1.51 -2.22
N SER A 13 6.91 -0.63 -1.66
CA SER A 13 5.46 -0.62 -1.79
C SER A 13 4.98 0.42 -2.81
N SER A 14 3.67 0.58 -2.91
CA SER A 14 3.02 1.57 -3.77
C SER A 14 1.91 2.29 -3.01
N VAL A 15 1.60 3.51 -3.42
CA VAL A 15 0.43 4.23 -2.92
C VAL A 15 -0.87 3.49 -3.21
N ALA A 16 -0.92 2.66 -4.27
CA ALA A 16 -2.04 1.74 -4.55
C ALA A 16 -2.33 0.73 -3.42
N ALA A 17 -1.38 0.50 -2.51
CA ALA A 17 -1.60 -0.33 -1.33
C ALA A 17 -2.49 0.33 -0.26
N ILE A 18 -2.60 1.66 -0.28
CA ILE A 18 -3.31 2.46 0.73
C ILE A 18 -4.52 3.15 0.10
N THR A 19 -4.40 3.61 -1.15
CA THR A 19 -5.46 4.32 -1.87
C THR A 19 -6.12 3.40 -2.89
N ASP A 20 -7.45 3.52 -3.06
CA ASP A 20 -8.20 2.77 -4.06
C ASP A 20 -7.59 2.92 -5.47
N ASN A 21 -7.24 1.77 -6.06
CA ASN A 21 -6.73 1.66 -7.41
C ASN A 21 -7.58 0.65 -8.17
N ARG A 22 -8.72 1.11 -8.67
CA ARG A 22 -9.65 0.32 -9.50
C ARG A 22 -8.89 -0.40 -10.60
N VAL A 23 -9.31 -1.64 -10.89
CA VAL A 23 -8.70 -2.58 -11.87
C VAL A 23 -7.41 -3.29 -11.39
N GLN A 24 -6.83 -2.92 -10.24
CA GLN A 24 -5.56 -3.49 -9.77
C GLN A 24 -5.64 -4.12 -8.38
N VAL A 25 -6.65 -4.98 -8.15
CA VAL A 25 -6.87 -5.65 -6.86
C VAL A 25 -5.66 -6.49 -6.44
N ASN A 26 -5.13 -7.34 -7.34
CA ASN A 26 -3.99 -8.22 -7.03
C ASN A 26 -2.72 -7.43 -6.68
N TYR A 27 -2.47 -6.33 -7.40
CA TYR A 27 -1.33 -5.46 -7.15
C TYR A 27 -1.47 -4.73 -5.81
N SER A 28 -2.66 -4.19 -5.53
CA SER A 28 -2.95 -3.48 -4.28
C SER A 28 -2.85 -4.41 -3.08
N ALA A 29 -3.37 -5.64 -3.20
CA ALA A 29 -3.23 -6.69 -2.19
C ALA A 29 -1.76 -7.07 -1.95
N ALA A 30 -1.00 -7.33 -3.01
CA ALA A 30 0.43 -7.69 -2.89
C ALA A 30 1.25 -6.56 -2.26
N LYS A 31 1.02 -5.31 -2.65
CA LYS A 31 1.73 -4.16 -2.07
C LYS A 31 1.26 -3.84 -0.64
N GLY A 32 -0.01 -4.08 -0.31
CA GLY A 32 -0.54 -4.03 1.06
C GLY A 32 0.09 -5.08 1.97
N ALA A 33 0.30 -6.30 1.46
CA ALA A 33 0.95 -7.38 2.21
C ALA A 33 2.37 -7.01 2.64
N LEU A 34 3.10 -6.21 1.84
CA LEU A 34 4.44 -5.72 2.22
C LEU A 34 4.39 -4.80 3.46
N HIS A 35 3.33 -4.00 3.63
CA HIS A 35 3.19 -3.15 4.82
C HIS A 35 2.94 -4.00 6.07
N ALA A 36 2.06 -4.98 5.97
CA ALA A 36 1.78 -5.90 7.07
C ALA A 36 3.02 -6.73 7.44
N ALA A 37 3.74 -7.24 6.44
CA ALA A 37 4.97 -8.00 6.65
C ALA A 37 6.06 -7.16 7.32
N SER A 38 6.32 -5.92 6.86
CA SER A 38 7.28 -5.02 7.50
C SER A 38 6.93 -4.73 8.95
N ARG A 39 5.65 -4.52 9.25
CA ARG A 39 5.17 -4.27 10.61
C ARG A 39 5.36 -5.51 11.50
N SER A 40 4.92 -6.67 11.04
CA SER A 40 5.06 -7.93 11.79
C SER A 40 6.53 -8.26 12.06
N LEU A 41 7.38 -8.15 11.04
CA LEU A 41 8.82 -8.38 11.15
C LEU A 41 9.45 -7.45 12.19
N THR A 42 9.11 -6.16 12.16
CA THR A 42 9.68 -5.18 13.08
C THR A 42 9.23 -5.45 14.51
N LEU A 43 7.97 -5.82 14.74
CA LEU A 43 7.49 -6.15 16.09
C LEU A 43 8.22 -7.36 16.67
N GLU A 44 8.47 -8.39 15.88
CA GLU A 44 9.17 -9.59 16.32
C GLU A 44 10.69 -9.36 16.50
N ALA A 45 11.28 -8.50 15.68
CA ALA A 45 12.72 -8.34 15.58
C ALA A 45 13.27 -7.04 16.21
N ALA A 46 12.41 -6.14 16.69
CA ALA A 46 12.82 -4.84 17.27
C ALA A 46 13.74 -5.01 18.48
N SER A 47 13.47 -5.98 19.36
CA SER A 47 14.33 -6.30 20.52
C SER A 47 15.75 -6.72 20.10
N ARG A 48 15.91 -7.15 18.84
CA ARG A 48 17.16 -7.58 18.23
C ARG A 48 17.84 -6.48 17.41
N GLY A 49 17.43 -5.22 17.56
CA GLY A 49 18.03 -4.08 16.84
C GLY A 49 17.73 -4.03 15.34
N ILE A 50 16.77 -4.84 14.89
CA ILE A 50 16.35 -4.94 13.49
C ILE A 50 15.17 -3.99 13.26
N THR A 51 15.24 -3.20 12.19
CA THR A 51 14.13 -2.33 11.77
C THR A 51 13.69 -2.68 10.35
N GLY A 52 12.39 -2.58 10.09
CA GLY A 52 11.78 -2.83 8.79
C GLY A 52 10.83 -1.70 8.41
N ASN A 53 11.00 -1.14 7.21
CA ASN A 53 10.11 -0.11 6.67
C ASN A 53 9.60 -0.51 5.29
N ALA A 54 8.42 -0.03 4.93
CA ALA A 54 7.89 -0.13 3.59
C ALA A 54 7.74 1.28 2.99
N VAL A 55 8.36 1.52 1.84
CA VAL A 55 8.33 2.81 1.15
C VAL A 55 7.29 2.75 0.05
N ALA A 56 6.23 3.55 0.17
CA ALA A 56 5.17 3.61 -0.82
C ALA A 56 5.47 4.67 -1.89
N TRP A 57 5.70 4.24 -3.12
CA TRP A 57 5.86 5.16 -4.25
C TRP A 57 4.51 5.43 -4.94
N ASN A 58 4.22 6.71 -5.21
CA ASN A 58 3.15 7.14 -6.09
C ASN A 58 3.49 6.99 -7.60
N GLN A 59 2.57 6.46 -8.39
CA GLN A 59 2.72 6.39 -9.86
C GLN A 59 2.31 7.68 -10.60
N ARG A 60 2.18 8.82 -9.92
CA ARG A 60 1.64 10.06 -10.51
C ARG A 60 2.53 10.71 -11.59
N TYR A 61 3.70 10.15 -11.89
CA TYR A 61 4.60 10.64 -12.93
C TYR A 61 4.75 9.60 -14.05
N ARG A 62 3.72 9.44 -14.89
CA ARG A 62 3.84 8.55 -16.07
C ARG A 62 3.30 9.13 -17.36
N ASN A 63 3.23 10.44 -17.52
CA ASN A 63 3.04 11.04 -18.84
C ASN A 63 3.62 12.44 -18.84
N GLY A 64 4.62 12.69 -19.70
CA GLY A 64 5.16 14.01 -20.03
C GLY A 64 4.16 14.93 -20.76
N ARG A 65 2.87 14.80 -20.46
CA ARG A 65 1.80 15.71 -20.86
C ARG A 65 1.11 16.13 -19.58
N GLY A 66 1.57 17.24 -19.00
CA GLY A 66 1.11 17.82 -17.74
C GLY A 66 -0.36 18.23 -17.73
N ARG A 67 -1.28 17.27 -17.86
CA ARG A 67 -2.70 17.47 -17.54
C ARG A 67 -2.92 16.98 -16.12
N PHE A 68 -2.75 17.90 -15.18
CA PHE A 68 -3.27 17.77 -13.83
C PHE A 68 -4.80 17.73 -13.93
N ARG A 69 -5.37 16.54 -14.18
CA ARG A 69 -6.83 16.38 -14.19
C ARG A 69 -7.27 16.54 -12.74
N ARG A 70 -7.84 17.71 -12.39
CA ARG A 70 -8.58 17.89 -11.13
C ARG A 70 -9.61 16.78 -11.05
N ARG A 71 -9.34 15.74 -10.26
CA ARG A 71 -10.38 14.84 -9.80
C ARG A 71 -10.94 15.45 -8.52
N ASN A 72 -12.05 16.16 -8.67
CA ASN A 72 -13.00 16.40 -7.58
C ASN A 72 -13.77 15.09 -7.30
N ASP A 73 -13.05 14.00 -7.06
CA ASP A 73 -13.64 12.67 -6.79
C ASP A 73 -13.23 12.22 -5.38
N GLN A 74 -13.06 13.17 -4.48
CA GLN A 74 -13.19 12.97 -3.05
C GLN A 74 -14.68 13.15 -2.71
N GLU A 75 -15.54 12.29 -3.24
CA GLU A 75 -16.78 11.98 -2.56
C GLU A 75 -16.48 10.81 -1.63
N THR A 76 -16.28 11.21 -0.38
CA THR A 76 -16.74 10.56 0.85
C THR A 76 -17.53 9.26 0.64
N GLY A 77 -17.18 8.25 1.43
CA GLY A 77 -17.85 6.96 1.46
C GLY A 77 -19.39 7.06 1.48
N GLY A 78 -20.00 6.21 0.67
CA GLY A 78 -21.42 5.91 0.67
C GLY A 78 -21.58 4.47 0.18
N ALA A 79 -22.32 3.67 0.93
CA ALA A 79 -22.56 2.25 0.72
C ALA A 79 -22.89 1.89 -0.74
N ALA A 80 -22.31 0.80 -1.25
CA ALA A 80 -22.88 0.12 -2.40
C ALA A 80 -24.27 -0.42 -1.99
N PRO A 81 -25.37 -0.11 -2.69
CA PRO A 81 -26.66 -0.71 -2.40
C PRO A 81 -26.62 -2.18 -2.82
N LEU A 82 -26.76 -3.07 -1.83
CA LEU A 82 -27.17 -4.46 -2.00
C LEU A 82 -28.62 -4.48 -2.53
N ALA A 83 -28.84 -4.21 -3.80
CA ALA A 83 -30.18 -4.29 -4.42
C ALA A 83 -30.10 -4.46 -5.94
N ALA A 84 -29.64 -5.62 -6.41
CA ALA A 84 -29.90 -6.10 -7.77
C ALA A 84 -29.67 -7.62 -7.86
N ALA A 85 -30.40 -8.39 -7.05
CA ALA A 85 -30.45 -9.84 -7.15
C ALA A 85 -31.83 -10.36 -6.73
N THR A 86 -32.91 -9.78 -7.28
CA THR A 86 -34.24 -10.41 -7.33
C THR A 86 -35.06 -9.69 -8.40
N GLN A 87 -35.09 -10.26 -9.60
CA GLN A 87 -36.25 -10.50 -10.46
C GLN A 87 -35.76 -11.22 -11.73
#